data_AF-A0A9X9WVJ7-F1
#
_entry.id   AF-A0A9X9WVJ7-F1
#
_cell.length_a   1.000
_cell.length_b   1.000
_cell.length_c   1.000
_cell.angle_alpha   90.00
_cell.angle_beta   90.00
_cell.angle_gamma   90.00
#
_symmetry.space_group_name_H-M   'P 1'
#
loop_
_entity.id
_entity.type
_entity.pdbx_description
1 polymer ?
#
loop_
_entity_poly.entity_id
_entity_poly.type
_entity_poly.pdbx_seq_one_letter_code
_entity_poly.pdbx_strand_id
1 'polypeptide(L)'
;MSRDAVRWLILGAAALALFVGLGLREPARIQPMPRVVYGPAYAPGATAVPATSAASPRGVWTEPPRSMSAEPMRCTATAWADGDTLTVICGGSQHRIRVRSVDTVERGEPGYAAAREELRRRTQGCPLVLVPHHRSYDRIVADVICNGVDVGRAMDAAGWSKPVGARR
;
A
#
# COMPACT_ATOMS: atom_id res chain seq x y z
N MET A 1 -0.61 30.06 56.98
CA MET A 1 -1.20 31.41 56.94
C MET A 1 -0.07 32.43 56.95
N SER A 2 0.30 32.97 55.78
CA SER A 2 1.15 34.16 55.55
C SER A 2 1.08 34.41 54.03
N ARG A 3 0.26 35.34 53.52
CA ARG A 3 0.49 36.79 53.36
C ARG A 3 1.79 37.11 52.64
N ASP A 4 1.68 37.30 51.31
CA ASP A 4 2.41 38.27 50.48
C ASP A 4 1.64 38.44 49.15
N ALA A 5 0.77 39.46 49.07
CA ALA A 5 0.89 40.60 48.13
C ALA A 5 0.71 40.20 46.64
N VAL A 6 -0.47 40.27 46.02
CA VAL A 6 -1.24 41.48 45.61
C VAL A 6 -0.37 42.67 45.21
N ARG A 7 -0.17 42.84 43.89
CA ARG A 7 0.22 44.04 43.09
C ARG A 7 0.95 43.50 41.84
N TRP A 8 0.42 43.49 40.61
CA TRP A 8 0.05 44.61 39.74
C TRP A 8 -0.82 44.04 38.59
N LEU A 9 -2.12 44.31 38.52
CA LEU A 9 -2.78 45.31 37.66
C LEU A 9 -2.04 45.72 36.36
N ILE A 10 -2.58 45.25 35.23
CA ILE A 10 -3.02 46.01 34.04
C ILE A 10 -2.01 46.98 33.41
N LEU A 11 -1.56 46.66 32.19
CA LEU A 11 -1.24 47.53 31.03
C LEU A 11 -0.80 46.58 29.89
N GLY A 12 -1.22 46.68 28.63
CA GLY A 12 -1.88 47.77 27.94
C GLY A 12 -2.74 47.30 26.76
N ALA A 13 -3.63 48.19 26.40
CA ALA A 13 -4.65 48.06 25.40
C ALA A 13 -4.14 48.35 23.98
N ALA A 14 -4.95 47.88 23.03
CA ALA A 14 -5.28 48.51 21.76
C ALA A 14 -4.23 48.53 20.63
N ALA A 15 -4.48 47.70 19.62
CA ALA A 15 -4.33 48.14 18.23
C ALA A 15 -5.58 47.71 17.46
N LEU A 16 -6.42 48.72 17.22
CA LEU A 16 -7.59 48.73 16.36
C LEU A 16 -7.13 48.60 14.89
N ALA A 17 -7.60 47.58 14.17
CA ALA A 17 -7.57 47.59 12.71
C ALA A 17 -8.85 46.95 12.17
N LEU A 18 -9.80 47.83 11.85
CA LEU A 18 -10.89 47.60 10.92
C LEU A 18 -10.32 47.00 9.63
N PHE A 19 -10.72 45.78 9.27
CA PHE A 19 -10.73 45.38 7.87
C PHE A 19 -12.06 44.70 7.55
N VAL A 20 -12.93 45.53 6.99
CA VAL A 20 -14.08 45.15 6.19
C VAL A 20 -13.59 44.20 5.09
N GLY A 21 -14.13 43.00 5.06
CA GLY A 21 -13.72 41.98 4.10
C GLY A 21 -14.64 40.77 4.14
N LEU A 22 -15.94 41.00 4.02
CA LEU A 22 -16.94 39.98 3.79
C LEU A 22 -16.76 39.43 2.35
N GLY A 23 -15.65 38.72 2.14
CA GLY A 23 -15.38 37.97 0.92
C GLY A 23 -16.22 36.70 0.94
N LEU A 24 -17.40 36.77 0.34
CA LEU A 24 -18.14 35.60 -0.10
C LEU A 24 -17.19 34.78 -0.98
N ARG A 25 -16.62 33.70 -0.41
CA ARG A 25 -15.88 32.69 -1.16
C ARG A 25 -16.85 32.12 -2.18
N GLU A 26 -16.59 32.44 -3.45
CA GLU A 26 -17.26 31.80 -4.58
C GLU A 26 -17.19 30.26 -4.38
N PRO A 27 -18.30 29.53 -4.53
CA PRO A 27 -18.22 28.08 -4.58
C PRO A 27 -17.32 27.73 -5.77
N ALA A 28 -16.33 26.87 -5.52
CA ALA A 28 -15.42 26.36 -6.53
C ALA A 28 -16.23 25.97 -7.77
N ARG A 29 -16.05 26.73 -8.85
CA ARG A 29 -16.67 26.48 -10.14
C ARG A 29 -16.12 25.11 -10.60
N ILE A 30 -16.92 24.07 -10.42
CA ILE A 30 -16.61 22.72 -10.90
C ILE A 30 -16.45 22.84 -12.41
N GLN A 31 -15.20 22.80 -12.88
CA GLN A 31 -14.95 22.69 -14.31
C GLN A 31 -15.46 21.32 -14.76
N PRO A 32 -16.30 21.23 -15.80
CA PRO A 32 -16.62 19.95 -16.38
C PRO A 32 -15.33 19.34 -16.94
N MET A 33 -14.96 18.17 -16.42
CA MET A 33 -13.86 17.36 -16.94
C MET A 33 -14.05 17.16 -18.45
N PRO A 34 -12.97 17.16 -19.25
CA PRO A 34 -13.09 16.80 -20.66
C PRO A 34 -13.67 15.38 -20.76
N ARG A 35 -14.78 15.25 -21.49
CA ARG A 35 -15.30 13.95 -21.91
C ARG A 35 -14.21 13.25 -22.70
N VAL A 36 -13.59 12.24 -22.10
CA VAL A 36 -12.76 11.27 -22.82
C VAL A 36 -13.71 10.50 -23.73
N VAL A 37 -13.70 10.86 -25.01
CA VAL A 37 -14.33 10.08 -26.07
C VAL A 37 -13.43 8.86 -26.27
N TYR A 38 -13.81 7.74 -25.63
CA TYR A 38 -13.22 6.45 -25.96
C TYR A 38 -13.62 6.11 -27.40
N GLY A 39 -12.61 5.93 -28.26
CA GLY A 39 -12.76 5.48 -29.64
C GLY A 39 -13.41 4.09 -29.73
N PRO A 40 -13.69 3.63 -30.96
CA PRO A 40 -14.65 2.55 -31.20
C PRO A 40 -14.23 1.22 -30.58
N ALA A 41 -15.26 0.52 -30.11
CA ALA A 41 -15.23 -0.82 -29.57
C ALA A 41 -14.42 -1.78 -30.47
N TYR A 42 -13.41 -2.42 -29.88
CA TYR A 42 -12.75 -3.56 -30.48
C TYR A 42 -13.53 -4.84 -30.10
N ALA A 43 -14.21 -5.42 -31.09
CA ALA A 43 -14.69 -6.81 -31.06
C ALA A 43 -14.94 -7.28 -32.50
N PRO A 44 -14.87 -8.58 -32.83
CA PRO A 44 -14.14 -9.68 -32.19
C PRO A 44 -13.28 -10.48 -33.20
N GLY A 45 -12.11 -10.93 -32.76
CA GLY A 45 -11.28 -11.92 -33.48
C GLY A 45 -11.08 -13.15 -32.62
N ALA A 46 -12.18 -13.83 -32.26
CA ALA A 46 -12.13 -15.10 -31.54
C ALA A 46 -11.61 -16.20 -32.47
N THR A 47 -10.30 -16.39 -32.51
CA THR A 47 -9.76 -17.73 -32.74
C THR A 47 -9.87 -18.46 -31.40
N ALA A 48 -10.85 -19.35 -31.31
CA ALA A 48 -10.97 -20.27 -30.19
C ALA A 48 -9.71 -21.14 -30.17
N VAL A 49 -8.78 -20.83 -29.26
CA VAL A 49 -7.83 -21.84 -28.78
C VAL A 49 -8.67 -22.94 -28.12
N PRO A 50 -8.51 -24.21 -28.51
CA PRO A 50 -9.19 -25.28 -27.81
C PRO A 50 -8.74 -25.26 -26.35
N ALA A 51 -9.70 -25.30 -25.44
CA ALA A 51 -9.46 -25.52 -24.03
C ALA A 51 -8.88 -26.93 -23.86
N THR A 52 -7.57 -27.09 -24.03
CA THR A 52 -6.88 -28.22 -23.44
C THR A 52 -6.84 -27.94 -21.94
N SER A 53 -7.89 -28.37 -21.25
CA SER A 53 -7.86 -28.57 -19.80
C SER A 53 -6.85 -29.69 -19.53
N ALA A 54 -5.57 -29.33 -19.59
CA ALA A 54 -4.52 -30.16 -19.02
C ALA A 54 -4.77 -30.15 -17.51
N ALA A 55 -5.05 -31.33 -16.96
CA ALA A 55 -5.14 -31.52 -15.52
C ALA A 55 -3.95 -30.82 -14.85
N SER A 56 -4.24 -29.83 -13.99
CA SER A 56 -3.20 -29.15 -13.21
C SER A 56 -2.37 -30.21 -12.50
N PRO A 57 -1.04 -30.27 -12.68
CA PRO A 57 -0.22 -31.16 -11.89
C PRO A 57 -0.46 -30.82 -10.42
N ARG A 58 -0.96 -31.79 -9.65
CA ARG A 58 -1.15 -31.66 -8.21
C ARG A 58 0.20 -31.23 -7.61
N GLY A 59 0.28 -30.02 -7.09
CA GLY A 59 1.46 -29.50 -6.39
C GLY A 59 2.25 -28.40 -7.11
N VAL A 60 1.86 -27.92 -8.29
CA VAL A 60 2.46 -26.71 -8.89
C VAL A 60 1.54 -25.53 -8.63
N TRP A 61 1.88 -24.71 -7.63
CA TRP A 61 1.21 -23.42 -7.46
C TRP A 61 1.47 -22.54 -8.68
N THR A 62 0.39 -22.06 -9.30
CA THR A 62 0.46 -21.11 -10.42
C THR A 62 -0.05 -19.77 -9.93
N GLU A 63 0.76 -18.72 -10.05
CA GLU A 63 0.34 -17.38 -9.67
C GLU A 63 -0.89 -16.95 -10.49
N PRO A 64 -1.95 -16.40 -9.86
CA PRO A 64 -3.10 -15.88 -10.59
C PRO A 64 -2.70 -14.83 -11.62
N PRO A 65 -3.38 -14.75 -12.78
CA PRO A 65 -3.09 -13.72 -13.76
C PRO A 65 -3.25 -12.32 -13.17
N ARG A 66 -2.48 -11.36 -13.67
CA ARG A 66 -2.59 -9.96 -13.27
C ARG A 66 -3.99 -9.46 -13.59
N SER A 67 -4.67 -8.89 -12.58
CA SER A 67 -6.02 -8.34 -12.70
C SER A 67 -6.11 -6.89 -12.25
N MET A 68 -5.03 -6.33 -11.71
CA MET A 68 -4.91 -4.92 -11.35
C MET A 68 -3.96 -4.20 -12.29
N SER A 69 -4.17 -2.88 -12.42
CA SER A 69 -3.22 -2.01 -13.12
C SER A 69 -1.82 -2.12 -12.51
N ALA A 70 -0.80 -2.15 -13.36
CA ALA A 70 0.61 -2.19 -12.96
C ALA A 70 1.18 -0.80 -12.62
N GLU A 71 0.35 0.25 -12.60
CA GLU A 71 0.77 1.60 -12.25
C GLU A 71 1.39 1.63 -10.84
N PRO A 72 2.63 2.13 -10.69
CA PRO A 72 3.30 2.15 -9.39
C PRO A 72 2.62 3.07 -8.38
N MET A 73 2.40 2.57 -7.16
CA MET A 73 1.88 3.36 -6.05
C MET A 73 3.00 3.69 -5.07
N ARG A 74 3.11 4.97 -4.68
CA ARG A 74 4.06 5.41 -3.65
C ARG A 74 3.42 5.31 -2.28
N CYS A 75 4.07 4.61 -1.37
CA CYS A 75 3.51 4.25 -0.08
C CYS A 75 4.54 4.25 1.05
N THR A 76 4.06 4.21 2.28
CA THR A 76 4.88 4.04 3.49
C THR A 76 4.36 2.85 4.29
N ALA A 77 5.25 1.95 4.73
CA ALA A 77 4.88 0.86 5.63
C ALA A 77 4.50 1.39 7.02
N THR A 78 3.42 0.87 7.59
CA THR A 78 2.91 1.25 8.91
C THR A 78 2.77 0.08 9.88
N ALA A 79 2.61 -1.16 9.40
CA ALA A 79 2.58 -2.35 10.24
C ALA A 79 3.02 -3.61 9.49
N TRP A 80 3.42 -4.65 10.22
CA TRP A 80 3.89 -5.94 9.68
C TRP A 80 3.13 -7.07 10.36
N ALA A 81 2.35 -7.82 9.59
CA ALA A 81 1.50 -8.89 10.10
C ALA A 81 2.28 -10.21 10.19
N ASP A 82 3.08 -10.54 9.18
CA ASP A 82 3.89 -11.77 9.08
C ASP A 82 5.11 -11.49 8.17
N GLY A 83 5.78 -12.53 7.67
CA GLY A 83 6.98 -12.40 6.83
C GLY A 83 6.70 -12.02 5.37
N ASP A 84 5.45 -12.01 4.93
CA ASP A 84 5.05 -11.62 3.57
C ASP A 84 3.89 -10.62 3.52
N THR A 85 3.34 -10.20 4.66
CA THR A 85 2.19 -9.31 4.72
C THR A 85 2.50 -8.06 5.55
N LEU A 86 2.34 -6.88 4.94
CA LEU A 86 2.46 -5.58 5.60
C LEU A 86 1.25 -4.67 5.33
N THR A 87 1.02 -3.72 6.23
CA THR A 87 0.08 -2.61 6.04
C THR A 87 0.85 -1.39 5.58
N VAL A 88 0.30 -0.69 4.60
CA VAL A 88 0.88 0.53 4.03
C VAL A 88 -0.14 1.65 3.96
N ILE A 89 0.33 2.89 3.85
CA ILE A 89 -0.47 4.04 3.45
C ILE A 89 0.01 4.53 2.08
N CYS A 90 -0.89 4.61 1.11
CA CYS A 90 -0.64 5.12 -0.24
C CYS A 90 -1.61 6.28 -0.51
N GLY A 91 -1.11 7.48 -0.81
CA GLY A 91 -1.98 8.64 -1.08
C GLY A 91 -3.01 8.94 0.03
N GLY A 92 -2.68 8.63 1.29
CA GLY A 92 -3.57 8.79 2.45
C GLY A 92 -4.53 7.63 2.73
N SER A 93 -4.59 6.62 1.86
CA SER A 93 -5.43 5.43 2.06
C SER A 93 -4.62 4.24 2.59
N GLN A 94 -5.19 3.50 3.54
CA GLN A 94 -4.56 2.30 4.09
C GLN A 94 -4.84 1.07 3.21
N HIS A 95 -3.82 0.24 2.99
CA HIS A 95 -3.92 -1.03 2.28
C HIS A 95 -3.16 -2.14 3.00
N ARG A 96 -3.67 -3.38 2.93
CA ARG A 96 -2.92 -4.59 3.28
C ARG A 96 -2.28 -5.17 2.03
N ILE A 97 -0.99 -5.41 2.08
CA ILE A 97 -0.18 -5.88 0.96
C ILE A 97 0.39 -7.25 1.29
N ARG A 98 0.17 -8.23 0.43
CA ARG A 98 0.97 -9.47 0.39
C ARG A 98 2.09 -9.26 -0.62
N VAL A 99 3.33 -9.39 -0.16
CA VAL A 99 4.54 -9.29 -0.97
C VAL A 99 4.56 -10.47 -1.93
N ARG A 100 4.62 -10.18 -3.22
CA ARG A 100 4.73 -11.20 -4.26
C ARG A 100 6.12 -11.86 -4.22
N SER A 101 6.21 -13.09 -4.70
CA SER A 101 7.46 -13.87 -4.80
C SER A 101 8.05 -14.39 -3.49
N VAL A 102 7.38 -14.18 -2.34
CA VAL A 102 7.76 -14.74 -1.04
C VAL A 102 6.54 -15.42 -0.43
N ASP A 103 6.76 -16.58 0.18
CA ASP A 103 5.70 -17.30 0.92
C ASP A 103 6.28 -17.72 2.26
N THR A 104 5.99 -16.96 3.30
CA THR A 104 6.65 -17.16 4.60
C THR A 104 5.89 -18.14 5.49
N VAL A 105 6.54 -18.53 6.60
CA VAL A 105 5.87 -19.29 7.66
C VAL A 105 4.73 -18.48 8.28
N GLU A 106 3.62 -19.16 8.53
CA GLU A 106 2.40 -18.52 9.03
C GLU A 106 2.52 -18.18 10.51
N ARG A 107 1.61 -17.32 10.99
CA ARG A 107 1.54 -17.00 12.43
C ARG A 107 1.36 -18.27 13.26
N GLY A 108 2.27 -18.48 14.21
CA GLY A 108 2.28 -19.64 15.11
C GLY A 108 3.23 -20.75 14.69
N GLU A 109 3.80 -20.69 13.48
CA GLU A 109 4.85 -21.60 13.03
C GLU A 109 6.24 -21.15 13.54
N PRO A 110 7.18 -22.08 13.77
CA PRO A 110 8.57 -21.74 14.09
C PRO A 110 9.18 -20.83 13.01
N GLY A 111 9.85 -19.75 13.43
CA GLY A 111 10.49 -18.79 12.52
C GLY A 111 9.60 -17.60 12.10
N TYR A 112 8.30 -17.60 12.41
CA TYR A 112 7.38 -16.51 12.10
C TYR A 112 7.86 -15.14 12.58
N ALA A 113 8.29 -15.06 13.84
CA ALA A 113 8.73 -13.80 14.42
C ALA A 113 9.98 -13.25 13.71
N ALA A 114 10.89 -14.13 13.30
CA ALA A 114 12.12 -13.76 12.61
C ALA A 114 11.83 -13.29 11.16
N ALA A 115 10.95 -13.98 10.44
CA ALA A 115 10.56 -13.59 9.09
C ALA A 115 9.85 -12.23 9.07
N ARG A 116 8.92 -12.01 10.01
CA ARG A 116 8.23 -10.71 10.18
C ARG A 116 9.21 -9.58 10.50
N GLU A 117 10.17 -9.85 11.38
CA GLU A 117 11.18 -8.85 11.77
C GLU A 117 12.12 -8.51 10.62
N GLU A 118 12.49 -9.50 9.79
CA GLU A 118 13.28 -9.23 8.59
C GLU A 118 12.51 -8.37 7.58
N LEU A 119 11.23 -8.67 7.34
CA LEU A 119 10.39 -7.84 6.47
C LEU A 119 10.33 -6.40 7.01
N ARG A 120 10.17 -6.23 8.32
CA ARG A 120 10.22 -4.91 8.98
C ARG A 120 11.55 -4.21 8.72
N ARG A 121 12.67 -4.88 8.99
CA ARG A 121 14.02 -4.31 8.82
C ARG A 121 14.26 -3.81 7.39
N ARG A 122 13.71 -4.50 6.38
CA ARG A 122 13.86 -4.13 4.96
C ARG A 122 12.97 -2.99 4.50
N THR A 123 11.87 -2.72 5.18
CA THR A 123 10.82 -1.80 4.70
C THR A 123 10.54 -0.63 5.62
N GLN A 124 10.95 -0.70 6.89
CA GLN A 124 10.77 0.40 7.83
C GLN A 124 11.64 1.61 7.48
N GLY A 125 11.05 2.80 7.55
CA GLY A 125 11.74 4.06 7.29
C GLY A 125 12.09 4.30 5.82
N CYS A 126 11.64 3.41 4.93
CA CYS A 126 11.91 3.48 3.50
C CYS A 126 10.65 3.87 2.72
N PRO A 127 10.72 4.81 1.77
CA PRO A 127 9.66 5.04 0.80
C PRO A 127 9.47 3.77 -0.07
N LEU A 128 8.24 3.26 -0.09
CA LEU A 128 7.91 2.07 -0.87
C LEU A 128 7.33 2.47 -2.23
N VAL A 129 7.70 1.72 -3.25
CA VAL A 129 7.02 1.69 -4.55
C VAL A 129 6.37 0.33 -4.68
N LEU A 130 5.04 0.29 -4.79
CA LEU A 130 4.27 -0.93 -4.96
C LEU A 130 3.84 -1.07 -6.41
N VAL A 131 4.00 -2.26 -6.99
CA VAL A 131 3.48 -2.59 -8.32
C VAL A 131 2.35 -3.62 -8.15
N PRO A 132 1.07 -3.21 -8.15
CA PRO A 132 -0.06 -4.09 -7.86
C PRO A 132 -0.25 -5.18 -8.92
N HIS A 133 -0.54 -6.41 -8.50
CA HIS A 133 -0.78 -7.55 -9.40
C HIS A 133 -2.23 -7.97 -9.44
N HIS A 134 -2.77 -8.41 -8.30
CA HIS A 134 -4.13 -8.92 -8.17
C HIS A 134 -4.60 -8.75 -6.73
N ARG A 135 -5.89 -9.00 -6.48
CA ARG A 135 -6.44 -9.05 -5.11
C ARG A 135 -6.49 -10.48 -4.60
N SER A 136 -6.11 -10.66 -3.35
CA SER A 136 -6.25 -11.92 -2.61
C SER A 136 -6.97 -11.63 -1.30
N TYR A 137 -8.24 -12.02 -1.22
CA TYR A 137 -9.14 -11.68 -0.12
C TYR A 137 -9.15 -10.17 0.16
N ASP A 138 -8.72 -9.73 1.34
CA ASP A 138 -8.66 -8.33 1.77
C ASP A 138 -7.29 -7.67 1.50
N ARG A 139 -6.41 -8.34 0.75
CA ARG A 139 -5.06 -7.88 0.43
C ARG A 139 -4.90 -7.59 -1.06
N ILE A 140 -3.96 -6.70 -1.35
CA ILE A 140 -3.38 -6.53 -2.69
C ILE A 140 -2.10 -7.37 -2.72
N VAL A 141 -1.95 -8.23 -3.72
CA VAL A 141 -0.67 -8.89 -4.01
C VAL A 141 0.14 -7.96 -4.90
N ALA A 142 1.36 -7.62 -4.50
CA ALA A 142 2.18 -6.65 -5.22
C ALA A 142 3.68 -6.95 -5.10
N ASP A 143 4.44 -6.52 -6.10
CA ASP A 143 5.89 -6.34 -5.91
C ASP A 143 6.11 -5.13 -5.01
N VAL A 144 7.03 -5.27 -4.06
CA VAL A 144 7.36 -4.23 -3.09
C VAL A 144 8.80 -3.82 -3.30
N ILE A 145 9.00 -2.58 -3.72
CA ILE A 145 10.32 -2.01 -3.96
C ILE A 145 10.65 -0.99 -2.87
N CYS A 146 11.81 -1.16 -2.23
CA CYS A 146 12.39 -0.19 -1.29
C CYS A 146 13.80 0.15 -1.75
N ASN A 147 14.13 1.44 -1.92
CA ASN A 147 15.44 1.90 -2.38
C ASN A 147 15.95 1.18 -3.65
N GLY A 148 15.03 0.86 -4.58
CA GLY A 148 15.35 0.14 -5.82
C GLY A 148 15.50 -1.38 -5.68
N VAL A 149 15.34 -1.94 -4.49
CA VAL A 149 15.42 -3.39 -4.23
C VAL A 149 14.03 -4.01 -4.16
N ASP A 150 13.80 -5.07 -4.92
CA ASP A 150 12.62 -5.94 -4.79
C ASP A 150 12.71 -6.73 -3.47
N VAL A 151 11.89 -6.34 -2.50
CA VAL A 151 11.87 -6.89 -1.15
C VAL A 151 11.48 -8.37 -1.17
N GLY A 152 10.51 -8.76 -2.01
CA GLY A 152 10.03 -10.13 -2.08
C GLY A 152 11.12 -11.08 -2.58
N ARG A 153 11.77 -10.72 -3.69
CA ARG A 153 12.92 -11.48 -4.20
C ARG A 153 14.08 -11.53 -3.21
N ALA A 154 14.34 -10.43 -2.52
CA ALA A 154 15.43 -10.36 -1.57
C ALA A 154 15.14 -11.14 -0.26
N MET A 155 13.87 -11.31 0.11
CA MET A 155 13.43 -12.20 1.18
C MET A 155 13.57 -13.67 0.77
N ASP A 156 13.10 -14.03 -0.43
CA ASP A 156 13.19 -15.38 -0.98
C ASP A 156 14.65 -15.85 -1.11
N ALA A 157 15.52 -15.00 -1.67
CA ALA A 157 16.95 -15.26 -1.79
C ALA A 157 17.67 -15.41 -0.44
N ALA A 158 17.12 -14.83 0.63
CA ALA A 158 17.64 -14.97 2.00
C ALA A 158 17.05 -16.17 2.76
N GLY A 159 16.23 -17.00 2.11
CA GLY A 159 15.71 -18.25 2.67
C GLY A 159 14.47 -18.09 3.56
N TRP A 160 13.76 -16.95 3.47
CA TRP A 160 12.55 -16.72 4.27
C TRP A 160 11.29 -17.37 3.68
N SER A 161 11.35 -17.79 2.42
CA SER A 161 10.26 -18.52 1.78
C SER A 161 10.25 -20.00 2.16
N LYS A 162 9.05 -20.56 2.21
CA LYS A 162 8.84 -22.01 2.24
C LYS A 162 9.46 -22.68 1.01
N PRO A 163 9.91 -23.95 1.15
CA PRO A 163 10.35 -24.75 0.02
C PRO A 163 9.27 -24.82 -1.07
N VAL A 164 9.68 -24.90 -2.33
CA VAL A 164 8.78 -24.83 -3.51
C VAL A 164 7.59 -25.81 -3.43
N GLY A 165 7.77 -27.01 -2.84
CA GLY A 165 6.70 -28.00 -2.66
C GLY A 165 5.74 -27.75 -1.48
N ALA A 166 6.01 -26.73 -0.66
CA ALA A 166 5.18 -26.34 0.48
C ALA A 166 4.46 -25.00 0.27
N ARG A 167 4.69 -24.33 -0.87
CA ARG A 167 4.06 -23.06 -1.23
C ARG A 167 2.60 -23.28 -1.60
N ARG A 168 1.71 -22.43 -1.10
CA ARG A 168 0.25 -22.54 -1.29
C ARG A 168 -0.32 -21.49 -2.21
#